data_AF-A0A2S2QRX2-F1
#
_entry.id   AF-A0A2S2QRX2-F1
#
_cell.length_a   1.000
_cell.length_b   1.000
_cell.length_c   1.000
_cell.angle_alpha   90.00
_cell.angle_beta   90.00
_cell.angle_gamma   90.00
#
_symmetry.space_group_name_H-M   'P 1'
#
loop_
_entity.id
_entity.type
_entity.pdbx_description
1 polymer ?
#
loop_
_entity_poly.entity_id
_entity_poly.type
_entity_poly.pdbx_seq_one_letter_code
_entity_poly.pdbx_strand_id
1 'polypeptide(L)'
;ILFFVLISRPELITFAVMEVNVCELSLYGMTTMATIVGMIQVRQLKFDGLRNLELDNILLVGAQTGTFIYSTFTIISGHFTEENNTVLVLITASASLVQTFCQTVFILDASRRSCVTPDQIRKKPGREIVTFLLVSNLAMWAINTLEKSRADSHPIQLHFYGLWAWTIITHVSMPLAIFYRFHSTVCLCEIWKRSYKIKPSYIM
;
A
#
# COMPACT_ATOMS: atom_id res chain seq x y z
N ILE A 1 4.92 3.77 -18.20
CA ILE A 1 5.06 4.16 -19.62
C ILE A 1 4.88 2.95 -20.52
N LEU A 2 5.63 1.86 -20.30
CA LEU A 2 5.53 0.62 -21.07
C LEU A 2 4.09 0.08 -21.12
N PHE A 3 3.41 -0.01 -19.97
CA PHE A 3 1.97 -0.33 -19.91
C PHE A 3 1.11 0.44 -20.92
N PHE A 4 1.23 1.77 -20.98
CA PHE A 4 0.42 2.61 -21.87
C PHE A 4 0.68 2.33 -23.35
N VAL A 5 1.92 1.96 -23.70
CA VAL A 5 2.28 1.58 -25.07
C VAL A 5 1.69 0.20 -25.41
N LEU A 6 1.79 -0.76 -24.49
CA LEU A 6 1.32 -2.13 -24.70
C LEU A 6 -0.21 -2.20 -24.76
N ILE A 7 -0.93 -1.51 -23.86
CA ILE A 7 -2.40 -1.52 -23.83
C ILE A 7 -3.04 -0.86 -25.06
N SER A 8 -2.29 0.03 -25.74
CA SER A 8 -2.76 0.67 -26.98
C SER A 8 -2.74 -0.27 -28.19
N ARG A 9 -2.16 -1.47 -28.06
CA ARG A 9 -2.11 -2.49 -29.11
C ARG A 9 -2.89 -3.74 -28.68
N PRO A 10 -3.97 -4.13 -29.38
CA PRO A 10 -4.85 -5.22 -28.95
C PRO A 10 -4.11 -6.56 -28.83
N GLU A 11 -3.15 -6.85 -29.72
CA GLU A 11 -2.29 -8.04 -29.64
C GLU A 11 -1.37 -8.10 -28.40
N LEU A 12 -1.17 -7.00 -27.67
CA LEU A 12 -0.22 -6.92 -26.55
C LEU A 12 -0.87 -6.73 -25.17
N ILE A 13 -2.22 -6.79 -25.09
CA ILE A 13 -2.95 -6.56 -23.83
C ILE A 13 -2.51 -7.54 -22.73
N THR A 14 -2.33 -8.82 -23.06
CA THR A 14 -1.86 -9.84 -22.10
C THR A 14 -0.47 -9.54 -21.57
N PHE A 15 0.44 -9.01 -22.39
CA PHE A 15 1.76 -8.57 -21.96
C PHE A 15 1.69 -7.33 -21.07
N ALA A 16 0.79 -6.39 -21.36
CA ALA A 16 0.55 -5.22 -20.50
C ALA A 16 0.11 -5.65 -19.10
N VAL A 17 -0.86 -6.56 -19.01
CA VAL A 17 -1.38 -7.08 -17.73
C VAL A 17 -0.28 -7.84 -16.97
N MET A 18 0.53 -8.66 -17.65
CA MET A 18 1.63 -9.38 -17.02
C MET A 18 2.70 -8.43 -16.46
N GLU A 19 3.12 -7.43 -17.24
CA GLU A 19 4.14 -6.46 -16.84
C GLU A 19 3.77 -5.74 -15.55
N VAL A 20 2.52 -5.28 -15.48
CA VAL A 20 1.96 -4.61 -14.31
C VAL A 20 1.95 -5.53 -13.11
N ASN A 21 1.41 -6.73 -13.25
CA ASN A 21 1.30 -7.64 -12.12
C ASN A 21 2.69 -8.01 -11.56
N VAL A 22 3.69 -8.18 -12.42
CA VAL A 22 5.09 -8.41 -11.98
C VAL A 22 5.64 -7.18 -11.28
N CYS A 23 5.42 -5.98 -11.82
CA CYS A 23 5.85 -4.72 -11.21
C CYS A 23 5.21 -4.53 -9.83
N GLU A 24 3.89 -4.68 -9.72
CA GLU A 24 3.14 -4.59 -8.47
C GLU A 24 3.59 -5.63 -7.46
N LEU A 25 3.73 -6.89 -7.87
CA LEU A 25 4.19 -7.96 -6.99
C LEU A 25 5.59 -7.68 -6.43
N SER A 26 6.50 -7.18 -7.26
CA SER A 26 7.85 -6.80 -6.82
C SER A 26 7.81 -5.66 -5.79
N LEU A 27 6.99 -4.63 -6.02
CA LEU A 27 6.79 -3.52 -5.10
C LEU A 27 6.15 -3.99 -3.80
N TYR A 28 5.14 -4.86 -3.85
CA TYR A 28 4.50 -5.41 -2.67
C TYR A 28 5.47 -6.26 -1.84
N GLY A 29 6.29 -7.09 -2.48
CA GLY A 29 7.32 -7.89 -1.81
C GLY A 29 8.35 -7.01 -1.10
N MET A 30 8.94 -6.04 -1.82
CA MET A 30 9.96 -5.15 -1.26
C MET A 30 9.42 -4.29 -0.12
N THR A 31 8.21 -3.74 -0.27
CA THR A 31 7.61 -2.89 0.77
C THR A 31 7.14 -3.70 1.97
N THR A 32 6.65 -4.93 1.78
CA THR A 32 6.33 -5.83 2.91
C THR A 32 7.59 -6.13 3.72
N MET A 33 8.69 -6.52 3.07
CA MET A 33 9.97 -6.74 3.75
C MET A 33 10.45 -5.47 4.47
N ALA A 34 10.38 -4.32 3.82
CA ALA A 34 10.76 -3.04 4.42
C ALA A 34 9.88 -2.68 5.62
N THR A 35 8.55 -2.93 5.58
CA THR A 35 7.68 -2.67 6.74
C THR A 35 8.03 -3.57 7.92
N ILE A 36 8.33 -4.85 7.69
CA ILE A 36 8.76 -5.78 8.75
C ILE A 36 10.09 -5.32 9.36
N VAL A 37 11.08 -4.97 8.54
CA VAL A 37 12.36 -4.41 8.99
C VAL A 37 12.15 -3.10 9.75
N GLY A 38 11.26 -2.24 9.25
CA GLY A 38 10.87 -0.98 9.89
C GLY A 38 10.25 -1.20 11.26
N MET A 39 9.32 -2.15 11.41
CA MET A 39 8.75 -2.51 12.70
C MET A 39 9.84 -2.92 13.70
N ILE A 40 10.82 -3.71 13.27
CA ILE A 40 11.94 -4.11 14.13
C ILE A 40 12.81 -2.90 14.51
N GLN A 41 13.16 -2.06 13.53
CA GLN A 41 14.03 -0.90 13.76
C GLN A 41 13.37 0.19 14.60
N VAL A 42 12.05 0.38 14.53
CA VAL A 42 11.33 1.44 15.28
C VAL A 42 10.99 0.96 16.70
N ARG A 43 11.02 -0.35 17.00
CA ARG A 43 10.77 -0.89 18.36
C ARG A 43 11.66 -0.31 19.46
N GLN A 44 12.87 0.13 19.13
CA GLN A 44 13.79 0.80 20.06
C GLN A 44 13.31 2.19 20.48
N LEU A 45 12.40 2.83 19.73
CA LEU A 45 11.80 4.11 20.09
C LEU A 45 10.71 3.93 21.16
N LYS A 46 10.57 4.92 22.05
CA LYS A 46 9.58 4.88 23.14
C LYS A 46 8.18 4.95 22.57
N PHE A 47 7.31 4.04 23.02
CA PHE A 47 5.90 4.03 22.70
C PHE A 47 5.11 4.95 23.64
N ASP A 48 4.30 5.83 23.07
CA ASP A 48 3.43 6.77 23.79
C ASP A 48 1.99 6.24 23.82
N GLY A 49 1.66 5.46 24.85
CA GLY A 49 0.34 4.82 25.00
C GLY A 49 -0.79 5.78 25.33
N LEU A 50 -0.47 6.96 25.86
CA LEU A 50 -1.42 8.02 26.21
C LEU A 50 -1.86 8.84 24.99
N ARG A 51 -1.17 8.70 23.86
CA ARG A 51 -1.54 9.39 22.62
C ARG A 51 -2.81 8.76 22.04
N ASN A 52 -3.85 9.59 21.92
CA ASN A 52 -5.10 9.20 21.28
C ASN A 52 -4.88 8.80 19.82
N LEU A 53 -5.78 7.98 19.28
CA LEU A 53 -5.85 7.72 17.85
C LEU A 53 -6.12 9.05 17.14
N GLU A 54 -5.13 9.53 16.40
CA GLU A 54 -5.28 10.72 15.57
C GLU A 54 -6.28 10.43 14.44
N LEU A 55 -7.01 11.46 14.01
CA LEU A 55 -7.96 11.36 12.89
C LEU A 55 -7.29 10.73 11.66
N ASP A 56 -6.03 11.04 11.42
CA ASP A 56 -5.23 10.46 10.34
C ASP A 56 -5.15 8.94 10.40
N ASN A 57 -5.02 8.35 11.59
CA ASN A 57 -4.96 6.90 11.78
C ASN A 57 -6.33 6.25 11.52
N ILE A 58 -7.43 6.92 11.88
CA ILE A 58 -8.79 6.43 11.62
C ILE A 58 -9.09 6.46 10.12
N LEU A 59 -8.74 7.58 9.46
CA LEU A 59 -8.88 7.74 8.01
C LEU A 59 -8.07 6.68 7.25
N LEU A 60 -6.85 6.37 7.73
CA LEU A 60 -6.02 5.32 7.14
C LEU A 60 -6.70 3.96 7.18
N VAL A 61 -7.23 3.55 8.34
CA VAL A 61 -7.93 2.25 8.51
C VAL A 61 -9.21 2.21 7.69
N GLY A 62 -9.97 3.31 7.64
CA GLY A 62 -11.15 3.43 6.78
C GLY A 62 -10.82 3.28 5.30
N ALA A 63 -9.78 3.97 4.82
CA ALA A 63 -9.35 3.93 3.42
C ALA A 63 -8.86 2.54 3.00
N GLN A 64 -8.21 1.80 3.90
CA GLN A 64 -7.73 0.45 3.66
C GLN A 64 -8.83 -0.52 3.20
N THR A 65 -10.08 -0.28 3.60
CA THR A 65 -11.24 -1.11 3.18
C THR A 65 -11.37 -1.18 1.65
N GLY A 66 -11.05 -0.11 0.92
CA GLY A 66 -11.06 -0.11 -0.54
C GLY A 66 -10.10 -1.14 -1.13
N THR A 67 -8.85 -1.14 -0.67
CA THR A 67 -7.85 -2.12 -1.12
C THR A 67 -8.27 -3.55 -0.78
N PHE A 68 -8.89 -3.76 0.38
CA PHE A 68 -9.37 -5.06 0.82
C PHE A 68 -10.53 -5.57 -0.03
N ILE A 69 -11.53 -4.73 -0.30
CA ILE A 69 -12.65 -5.06 -1.19
C ILE A 69 -12.11 -5.45 -2.57
N TYR A 70 -11.33 -4.57 -3.20
CA TYR A 70 -10.80 -4.80 -4.54
C TYR A 70 -10.00 -6.11 -4.63
N SER A 71 -9.08 -6.34 -3.69
CA SER A 71 -8.22 -7.52 -3.70
C SER A 71 -9.01 -8.80 -3.41
N THR A 72 -10.02 -8.75 -2.52
CA THR A 72 -10.85 -9.93 -2.20
C THR A 72 -11.68 -10.38 -3.40
N PHE A 73 -12.37 -9.46 -4.08
CA PHE A 73 -13.13 -9.80 -5.28
C PHE A 73 -12.21 -10.24 -6.43
N THR A 74 -11.00 -9.69 -6.53
CA THR A 74 -9.99 -10.16 -7.47
C THR A 74 -9.54 -11.60 -7.14
N ILE A 75 -9.35 -11.94 -5.87
CA ILE A 75 -9.00 -13.31 -5.44
C ILE A 75 -10.14 -14.28 -5.75
N ILE A 76 -11.39 -13.92 -5.47
CA ILE A 76 -12.55 -14.78 -5.73
C ILE A 76 -12.65 -15.06 -7.23
N SER A 77 -12.70 -14.02 -8.07
CA SER A 77 -12.76 -14.22 -9.53
C SER A 77 -11.56 -14.99 -10.09
N GLY A 78 -10.36 -14.75 -9.57
CA GLY A 78 -9.18 -15.50 -9.98
C GLY A 78 -9.25 -16.98 -9.58
N HIS A 79 -9.72 -17.29 -8.38
CA HIS A 79 -9.78 -18.69 -7.91
C HIS A 79 -10.75 -19.54 -8.75
N PHE A 80 -11.82 -18.93 -9.25
CA PHE A 80 -12.83 -19.62 -10.05
C PHE A 80 -12.60 -19.54 -11.56
N THR A 81 -11.51 -18.90 -12.03
CA THR A 81 -11.19 -18.79 -13.46
C THR A 81 -9.94 -19.61 -13.81
N GLU A 82 -10.13 -20.74 -14.48
CA GLU A 82 -9.07 -21.65 -14.94
C GLU A 82 -8.36 -21.11 -16.21
N GLU A 83 -7.51 -20.08 -16.05
CA GLU A 83 -6.61 -19.58 -17.10
C GLU A 83 -5.16 -19.45 -16.59
N ASN A 84 -4.17 -19.61 -17.49
CA ASN A 84 -2.74 -19.64 -17.14
C ASN A 84 -2.22 -18.36 -16.46
N ASN A 85 -2.80 -17.18 -16.76
CA ASN A 85 -2.37 -15.92 -16.16
C ASN A 85 -3.02 -15.65 -14.79
N THR A 86 -3.99 -16.45 -14.38
CA THR A 86 -4.79 -16.19 -13.18
C THR A 86 -4.00 -16.37 -11.89
N VAL A 87 -3.04 -17.30 -11.88
CA VAL A 87 -2.16 -17.54 -10.72
C VAL A 87 -1.37 -16.29 -10.33
N LEU A 88 -0.86 -15.55 -11.33
CA LEU A 88 -0.11 -14.32 -11.06
C LEU A 88 -1.02 -13.25 -10.45
N VAL A 89 -2.24 -13.09 -10.98
CA VAL A 89 -3.24 -12.14 -10.46
C VAL A 89 -3.62 -12.50 -9.02
N LEU A 90 -3.81 -13.79 -8.71
CA LEU A 90 -4.10 -14.29 -7.37
C LEU A 90 -2.97 -13.98 -6.37
N ILE A 91 -1.72 -14.24 -6.77
CA ILE A 91 -0.54 -13.96 -5.96
C ILE A 91 -0.41 -12.45 -5.72
N THR A 92 -0.57 -11.62 -6.76
CA THR A 92 -0.49 -10.16 -6.65
C THR A 92 -1.58 -9.59 -5.74
N ALA A 93 -2.82 -10.06 -5.88
CA ALA A 93 -3.93 -9.64 -5.02
C ALA A 93 -3.73 -10.06 -3.56
N SER A 94 -3.21 -11.27 -3.32
CA SER A 94 -2.86 -11.76 -1.98
C SER A 94 -1.71 -10.97 -1.37
N ALA A 95 -0.66 -10.68 -2.16
CA ALA A 95 0.46 -9.86 -1.74
C ALA A 95 0.01 -8.43 -1.39
N SER A 96 -0.92 -7.86 -2.16
CA SER A 96 -1.53 -6.55 -1.88
C SER A 96 -2.23 -6.51 -0.52
N LEU A 97 -2.99 -7.55 -0.16
CA LEU A 97 -3.65 -7.65 1.15
C LEU A 97 -2.64 -7.70 2.29
N VAL A 98 -1.64 -8.58 2.18
CA VAL A 98 -0.59 -8.73 3.19
C VAL A 98 0.20 -7.44 3.36
N GLN A 99 0.63 -6.84 2.24
CA GLN A 99 1.41 -5.61 2.23
C GLN A 99 0.64 -4.46 2.87
N THR A 100 -0.62 -4.26 2.48
CA THR A 100 -1.49 -3.20 3.01
C THR A 100 -1.72 -3.39 4.50
N PHE A 101 -1.96 -4.62 4.94
CA PHE A 101 -2.13 -4.93 6.36
C PHE A 101 -0.86 -4.63 7.17
N CYS A 102 0.29 -5.17 6.73
CA CYS A 102 1.59 -4.93 7.39
C CYS A 102 1.93 -3.45 7.44
N GLN A 103 1.69 -2.71 6.36
CA GLN A 103 1.95 -1.28 6.31
C GLN A 103 1.05 -0.48 7.25
N THR A 104 -0.25 -0.77 7.31
CA THR A 104 -1.15 -0.09 8.25
C THR A 104 -0.72 -0.34 9.69
N VAL A 105 -0.42 -1.59 10.05
CA VAL A 105 0.08 -1.93 11.40
C VAL A 105 1.37 -1.16 11.71
N PHE A 106 2.30 -1.07 10.75
CA PHE A 106 3.55 -0.33 10.92
C PHE A 106 3.28 1.16 11.15
N ILE A 107 2.41 1.79 10.35
CA ILE A 107 2.09 3.22 10.49
C ILE A 107 1.41 3.50 11.83
N LEU A 108 0.45 2.66 12.24
CA LEU A 108 -0.24 2.81 13.52
C LEU A 108 0.74 2.70 14.71
N ASP A 109 1.65 1.73 14.69
CA ASP A 109 2.68 1.56 15.72
C ASP A 109 3.70 2.71 15.70
N ALA A 110 4.28 3.02 14.54
CA ALA A 110 5.29 4.05 14.39
C ALA A 110 4.77 5.47 14.67
N SER A 111 3.49 5.76 14.38
CA SER A 111 2.86 7.05 14.69
C SER A 111 2.87 7.35 16.19
N ARG A 112 2.87 6.33 17.04
CA ARG A 112 2.91 6.44 18.51
C ARG A 112 4.32 6.40 19.07
N ARG A 113 5.35 6.31 18.23
CA ARG A 113 6.74 6.18 18.67
C ARG A 113 7.55 7.45 18.44
N SER A 114 8.44 7.76 19.36
CA SER A 114 9.32 8.93 19.29
C SER A 114 10.67 8.67 19.95
N CYS A 115 11.71 9.36 19.47
CA CYS A 115 13.02 9.36 20.10
C CYS A 115 12.97 10.06 21.46
N VAL A 116 13.71 9.52 22.43
CA VAL A 116 13.80 10.08 23.79
C VAL A 116 15.24 10.28 24.20
N THR A 117 16.18 9.47 23.69
CA THR A 117 17.60 9.58 24.03
C THR A 117 18.38 10.36 22.96
N PRO A 118 19.45 11.08 23.34
CA PRO A 118 20.36 11.75 22.39
C PRO A 118 20.93 10.79 21.33
N ASP A 119 21.25 9.55 21.72
CA ASP A 119 21.75 8.53 20.79
C ASP A 119 20.72 8.13 19.73
N GLN A 120 19.44 8.00 20.08
CA GLN A 120 18.37 7.74 19.12
C GLN A 120 18.18 8.89 18.13
N ILE A 121 18.36 10.13 18.58
CA ILE A 121 18.24 11.32 17.73
C ILE A 121 19.41 11.41 16.74
N ARG A 122 20.60 10.99 17.17
CA ARG A 122 21.78 10.91 16.29
C ARG A 122 21.65 9.77 15.28
N LYS A 123 21.31 8.56 15.74
CA LYS A 123 21.22 7.33 14.90
C LYS A 123 19.98 7.27 14.03
N LYS A 124 18.87 7.87 14.47
CA LYS A 124 17.58 7.94 13.76
C LYS A 124 17.10 6.57 13.27
N PRO A 125 16.89 5.63 14.21
CA PRO A 125 16.60 4.24 13.85
C PRO A 125 15.32 4.13 13.02
N GLY A 126 15.37 3.40 11.90
CA GLY A 126 14.23 3.22 11.00
C GLY A 126 14.00 4.36 10.01
N ARG A 127 14.75 5.47 10.07
CA ARG A 127 14.49 6.66 9.22
C ARG A 127 14.65 6.36 7.73
N GLU A 128 15.69 5.60 7.38
CA GLU A 128 15.97 5.19 5.99
C GLU A 128 14.86 4.31 5.44
N ILE A 129 14.35 3.37 6.25
CA ILE A 129 13.23 2.50 5.89
C ILE A 129 11.96 3.33 5.67
N VAL A 130 11.66 4.29 6.55
CA VAL A 130 10.52 5.20 6.37
C VAL A 130 10.67 6.01 5.07
N THR A 131 11.88 6.47 4.74
CA THR A 131 12.15 7.15 3.46
C THR A 131 11.93 6.24 2.25
N PHE A 132 12.39 5.00 2.29
CA PHE A 132 12.13 4.02 1.23
C PHE A 132 10.63 3.76 1.06
N LEU A 133 9.90 3.58 2.16
CA LEU A 133 8.46 3.34 2.15
C LEU A 133 7.68 4.55 1.62
N LEU A 134 8.14 5.78 1.88
CA LEU A 134 7.56 7.00 1.32
C LEU A 134 7.61 7.01 -0.21
N VAL A 135 8.81 6.78 -0.78
CA VAL A 135 8.99 6.78 -2.23
C VAL A 135 8.21 5.64 -2.87
N SER A 136 8.26 4.45 -2.27
CA SER A 136 7.55 3.28 -2.78
C SER A 136 6.02 3.46 -2.73
N ASN A 137 5.48 4.08 -1.68
CA ASN A 137 4.04 4.36 -1.60
C ASN A 137 3.59 5.38 -2.62
N LEU A 138 4.39 6.42 -2.86
CA LEU A 138 4.10 7.40 -3.89
C LEU A 138 4.12 6.75 -5.29
N ALA A 139 5.07 5.83 -5.55
CA ALA A 139 5.11 5.07 -6.79
C ALA A 139 3.87 4.18 -6.97
N MET A 140 3.48 3.44 -5.92
CA MET A 140 2.27 2.62 -5.98
C MET A 140 0.98 3.44 -6.08
N TRP A 141 0.93 4.63 -5.46
CA TRP A 141 -0.17 5.58 -5.64
C TRP A 141 -0.27 6.04 -7.10
N ALA A 142 0.85 6.37 -7.73
CA ALA A 142 0.90 6.74 -9.13
C ALA A 142 0.42 5.60 -10.04
N ILE A 143 0.86 4.36 -9.80
CA ILE A 143 0.38 3.17 -10.54
C ILE A 143 -1.14 3.02 -10.39
N ASN A 144 -1.65 3.00 -9.16
CA ASN A 144 -3.09 2.85 -8.92
C ASN A 144 -3.93 4.00 -9.55
N THR A 145 -3.40 5.22 -9.58
CA THR A 145 -4.12 6.37 -10.14
C THR A 145 -4.09 6.35 -11.67
N LEU A 146 -2.95 6.07 -12.27
CA LEU A 146 -2.73 6.17 -13.71
C LEU A 146 -3.23 4.94 -14.47
N GLU A 147 -3.20 3.78 -13.83
CA GLU A 147 -3.41 2.50 -14.49
C GLU A 147 -4.77 1.89 -14.16
N LYS A 148 -5.09 1.77 -12.86
CA LYS A 148 -6.36 1.17 -12.41
C LYS A 148 -7.58 2.03 -12.70
N SER A 149 -7.40 3.31 -13.03
CA SER A 149 -8.47 4.18 -13.55
C SER A 149 -9.08 3.68 -14.88
N ARG A 150 -8.47 2.71 -15.57
CA ARG A 150 -9.02 2.15 -16.81
C ARG A 150 -9.80 0.85 -16.53
N ALA A 151 -11.12 0.93 -16.68
CA ALA A 151 -12.04 -0.21 -16.53
C ALA A 151 -11.77 -1.36 -17.53
N ASP A 152 -11.15 -1.05 -18.67
CA ASP A 152 -10.87 -2.02 -19.75
C ASP A 152 -9.66 -2.94 -19.48
N SER A 153 -8.96 -2.77 -18.35
CA SER A 153 -7.70 -3.47 -18.06
C SER A 153 -7.87 -4.90 -17.54
N HIS A 154 -9.09 -5.34 -17.25
CA HIS A 154 -9.37 -6.54 -16.44
C HIS A 154 -10.45 -7.44 -17.08
N PRO A 155 -10.16 -8.10 -18.21
CA PRO A 155 -11.14 -8.90 -18.94
C PRO A 155 -11.66 -10.10 -18.12
N ILE A 156 -10.83 -10.68 -17.25
CA ILE A 156 -11.15 -11.85 -16.43
C ILE A 156 -12.27 -11.51 -15.41
N GLN A 157 -12.08 -10.45 -14.63
CA GLN A 157 -13.03 -10.04 -13.59
C GLN A 157 -14.35 -9.56 -14.20
N LEU A 158 -14.28 -8.87 -15.34
CA LEU A 158 -15.45 -8.40 -16.07
C LEU A 158 -16.27 -9.56 -16.66
N HIS A 159 -15.60 -10.61 -17.14
CA HIS A 159 -16.25 -11.84 -17.61
C HIS A 159 -16.90 -12.62 -16.44
N PHE A 160 -16.23 -12.71 -15.29
CA PHE A 160 -16.72 -13.45 -14.14
C PHE A 160 -17.91 -12.78 -13.42
N TYR A 161 -17.79 -11.49 -13.10
CA TYR A 161 -18.83 -10.75 -12.36
C TYR A 161 -19.87 -10.08 -13.26
N GLY A 162 -19.57 -9.93 -14.54
CA GLY A 162 -20.35 -9.08 -15.44
C GLY A 162 -20.02 -7.59 -15.28
N LEU A 163 -20.31 -6.83 -16.33
CA LEU A 163 -19.97 -5.41 -16.44
C LEU A 163 -20.46 -4.59 -15.24
N TRP A 164 -21.74 -4.70 -14.87
CA TRP A 164 -22.34 -3.83 -13.85
C TRP A 164 -21.80 -4.10 -12.44
N ALA A 165 -21.72 -5.38 -12.03
CA ALA A 165 -21.24 -5.72 -10.70
C ALA A 165 -19.77 -5.33 -10.53
N TRP A 166 -18.92 -5.64 -11.53
CA TRP A 166 -17.52 -5.27 -11.50
C TRP A 166 -17.30 -3.75 -11.53
N THR A 167 -18.10 -3.03 -12.31
CA THR A 167 -18.08 -1.55 -12.33
C THR A 167 -18.42 -1.00 -10.94
N ILE A 168 -19.48 -1.48 -10.29
CA ILE A 168 -19.83 -1.00 -8.93
C ILE A 168 -18.69 -1.29 -7.94
N ILE A 169 -18.15 -2.51 -7.96
CA ILE A 169 -17.04 -2.90 -7.06
C ILE A 169 -15.84 -1.98 -7.26
N THR A 170 -15.41 -1.77 -8.50
CA THR A 170 -14.23 -0.94 -8.81
C THR A 170 -14.46 0.53 -8.50
N HIS A 171 -15.62 1.09 -8.86
CA HIS A 171 -15.94 2.50 -8.60
C HIS A 171 -16.07 2.84 -7.12
N VAL A 172 -16.44 1.89 -6.27
CA VAL A 172 -16.45 2.08 -4.81
C VAL A 172 -15.06 1.88 -4.21
N SER A 173 -14.37 0.81 -4.60
CA SER A 173 -13.13 0.38 -3.95
C SER A 173 -11.89 1.16 -4.39
N MET A 174 -11.77 1.51 -5.67
CA MET A 174 -10.57 2.16 -6.21
C MET A 174 -10.31 3.56 -5.66
N PRO A 175 -11.31 4.46 -5.53
CA PRO A 175 -11.08 5.77 -4.92
C PRO A 175 -10.56 5.66 -3.48
N LEU A 176 -11.12 4.71 -2.70
CA LEU A 176 -10.67 4.42 -1.34
C LEU A 176 -9.25 3.85 -1.32
N ALA A 177 -8.92 2.93 -2.24
CA ALA A 177 -7.58 2.37 -2.37
C ALA A 177 -6.53 3.43 -2.77
N ILE A 178 -6.88 4.33 -3.69
CA ILE A 178 -6.03 5.47 -4.08
C ILE A 178 -5.85 6.40 -2.88
N PHE A 179 -6.94 6.74 -2.17
CA PHE A 179 -6.88 7.55 -0.97
C PHE A 179 -6.01 6.92 0.11
N TYR A 180 -6.06 5.60 0.31
CA TYR A 180 -5.18 4.88 1.23
C TYR A 180 -3.70 5.07 0.88
N ARG A 181 -3.30 4.92 -0.39
CA ARG A 181 -1.89 5.08 -0.79
C ARG A 181 -1.40 6.52 -0.65
N PHE A 182 -2.26 7.49 -0.95
CA PHE A 182 -1.95 8.89 -0.71
C PHE A 182 -1.80 9.19 0.79
N HIS A 183 -2.80 8.83 1.58
CA HIS A 183 -2.85 9.15 3.01
C HIS A 183 -1.78 8.41 3.80
N SER A 184 -1.48 7.16 3.47
CA SER A 184 -0.35 6.43 4.08
C SER A 184 1.00 7.10 3.82
N THR A 185 1.19 7.71 2.63
CA THR A 185 2.38 8.53 2.34
C THR A 185 2.43 9.77 3.24
N VAL A 186 1.30 10.42 3.47
CA VAL A 186 1.19 11.56 4.40
C VAL A 186 1.56 11.13 5.83
N CYS A 187 0.99 10.03 6.34
CA CYS A 187 1.29 9.50 7.67
C CYS A 187 2.79 9.13 7.82
N LEU A 188 3.39 8.49 6.81
CA LEU A 188 4.82 8.18 6.81
C LEU A 188 5.69 9.44 6.83
N CYS A 189 5.25 10.51 6.15
CA CYS A 189 5.95 11.79 6.14
C CYS A 189 5.89 12.47 7.51
N GLU A 190 4.74 12.37 8.18
CA GLU A 190 4.60 12.82 9.56
C GLU A 190 5.50 12.05 10.52
N ILE A 191 5.54 10.72 10.43
CA ILE A 191 6.43 9.85 11.22
C ILE A 191 7.89 10.28 10.99
N TRP A 192 8.30 10.43 9.73
CA TRP A 192 9.66 10.86 9.38
C TRP A 192 10.02 12.24 9.94
N LYS A 193 9.06 13.17 10.02
CA LYS A 193 9.28 14.53 10.56
C LYS A 193 9.25 14.58 12.09
N ARG A 194 8.31 13.86 12.71
CA ARG A 194 7.97 13.99 14.14
C ARG A 194 8.80 13.05 15.03
N SER A 195 9.03 11.80 14.60
CA SER A 195 9.65 10.78 15.47
C SER A 195 11.11 11.08 15.85
N TYR A 196 11.78 12.03 15.18
CA TYR A 196 13.18 12.39 15.42
C TYR A 196 13.38 13.80 15.98
N LYS A 197 12.33 14.46 16.50
CA LYS A 197 12.44 15.73 17.24
C LYS A 197 12.35 15.49 18.74
N ILE A 198 13.16 16.19 19.54
CA ILE A 198 13.05 16.18 21.02
C ILE A 198 11.76 16.89 21.42
N LYS A 199 10.90 16.22 22.19
CA LYS A 199 9.83 16.90 22.92
C LYS A 199 10.48 17.65 24.11
N PRO A 200 10.21 18.95 24.31
CA PRO A 200 10.79 19.76 25.41
C PRO A 200 10.59 19.14 26.80
N SER A 201 9.56 18.31 26.96
CA SER A 201 9.20 17.57 28.18
C SER A 201 10.26 16.59 28.69
N TYR A 202 11.28 16.28 27.89
CA TYR A 202 12.37 15.35 28.24
C TYR A 202 13.71 16.04 28.52
N ILE A 203 13.72 17.38 28.60
CA ILE A 203 14.90 18.20 28.94
C ILE A 203 14.89 18.56 30.44
N MET A 204 14.39 17.66 31.27
CA MET A 204 14.43 17.78 32.74
C MET A 204 15.39 16.74 33.29
#